data_AF-A0A0D1EE27-F1
#
_entry.id   AF-A0A0D1EE27-F1
#
_cell.length_a   1.000
_cell.length_b   1.000
_cell.length_c   1.000
_cell.angle_alpha   90.00
_cell.angle_beta   90.00
_cell.angle_gamma   90.00
#
_symmetry.space_group_name_H-M   'P 1'
#
loop_
_entity.id
_entity.type
_entity.pdbx_description
1 polymer ?
#
loop_
_entity_poly.entity_id
_entity_poly.type
_entity_poly.pdbx_seq_one_letter_code
_entity_poly.pdbx_strand_id
1 'polypeptide(L)' 'MSGKVVNLRAARKARTRDAKRAEADANAARHGRTKAQKAEEDAAAHRARRHLDGHERE' A
#
# COMPACT_ATOMS: atom_id res chain seq x y z
N MET A 1 27.37 -37.71 2.15
CA MET A 1 26.93 -36.34 2.47
C MET A 1 26.62 -35.61 1.17
N SER A 2 25.38 -35.70 0.68
CA SER A 2 25.00 -35.04 -0.58
C SER A 2 24.70 -33.57 -0.29
N GLY A 3 25.70 -32.71 -0.49
CA GLY A 3 25.50 -31.26 -0.48
C GLY A 3 24.64 -30.89 -1.68
N LYS A 4 23.38 -30.51 -1.44
CA LYS A 4 22.48 -30.00 -2.49
C LYS A 4 23.19 -28.85 -3.22
N VAL A 5 23.48 -29.04 -4.50
CA VAL A 5 24.06 -27.99 -5.35
C VAL A 5 23.01 -26.90 -5.52
N VAL A 6 23.18 -25.78 -4.82
CA VAL A 6 22.26 -24.64 -4.91
C VAL A 6 22.69 -23.76 -6.07
N ASN A 7 21.79 -23.54 -7.02
CA ASN A 7 22.03 -22.61 -8.12
C ASN A 7 21.98 -21.16 -7.60
N LEU A 8 23.16 -20.58 -7.38
CA LEU A 8 23.30 -19.21 -6.87
C LEU A 8 22.72 -18.15 -7.82
N ARG A 9 22.68 -18.40 -9.13
CA ARG A 9 22.07 -17.49 -10.11
C ARG A 9 20.55 -17.42 -9.91
N ALA A 10 19.90 -18.57 -9.72
CA ALA A 10 18.47 -18.64 -9.43
C ALA A 10 18.15 -17.95 -8.09
N ALA A 11 18.97 -18.19 -7.06
CA ALA A 11 18.82 -17.55 -5.75
C ALA A 11 18.96 -16.02 -5.82
N ARG A 12 19.94 -15.48 -6.57
CA ARG A 12 20.05 -14.03 -6.81
C ARG A 12 18.83 -13.47 -7.54
N LYS A 13 18.34 -14.18 -8.57
CA LYS A 13 17.15 -13.76 -9.33
C LYS A 13 15.86 -13.80 -8.50
N ALA A 14 15.77 -14.70 -7.52
CA ALA A 14 14.68 -14.69 -6.55
C ALA A 14 14.77 -13.44 -5.66
N ARG A 15 15.92 -13.22 -5.01
CA ARG A 15 16.15 -12.04 -4.16
C ARG A 15 15.84 -10.72 -4.85
N THR A 16 16.25 -10.55 -6.12
CA THR A 16 15.96 -9.31 -6.86
C THR A 16 14.49 -9.13 -7.20
N ARG A 17 13.75 -10.22 -7.44
CA ARG A 17 12.29 -10.16 -7.65
C ARG A 17 11.56 -9.84 -6.35
N ASP A 18 11.98 -10.44 -5.24
CA ASP A 18 11.38 -10.24 -3.93
C ASP A 18 11.56 -8.79 -3.47
N ALA A 19 12.77 -8.23 -3.65
CA ALA A 19 13.03 -6.82 -3.36
C ALA A 19 12.13 -5.87 -4.16
N LYS A 20 11.96 -6.12 -5.47
CA LYS A 20 11.07 -5.33 -6.33
C LYS A 20 9.60 -5.42 -5.90
N ARG A 21 9.15 -6.60 -5.47
CA ARG A 21 7.79 -6.79 -4.97
C ARG A 21 7.57 -6.01 -3.68
N ALA A 22 8.49 -6.11 -2.72
CA ALA A 22 8.41 -5.36 -1.47
C ALA A 22 8.38 -3.84 -1.69
N GLU A 23 9.18 -3.33 -2.64
CA GLU A 23 9.15 -1.92 -3.02
C GLU A 23 7.82 -1.52 -3.67
N ALA A 24 7.29 -2.36 -4.56
CA ALA A 24 5.99 -2.14 -5.18
C ALA A 24 4.85 -2.12 -4.14
N ASP A 25 4.86 -3.04 -3.19
CA ASP A 25 3.88 -3.11 -2.10
C ASP A 25 3.98 -1.89 -1.18
N ALA A 26 5.20 -1.45 -0.86
CA ALA A 26 5.43 -0.22 -0.10
C ALA A 26 4.93 1.02 -0.85
N ASN A 27 5.15 1.08 -2.17
CA ASN A 27 4.64 2.15 -3.02
C ASN A 27 3.13 2.09 -3.20
N ALA A 28 2.53 0.90 -3.25
CA ALA A 28 1.08 0.72 -3.25
C ALA A 28 0.48 1.12 -1.89
N ALA A 29 1.14 0.86 -0.77
CA ALA A 29 0.68 1.38 0.52
C ALA A 29 0.80 2.91 0.60
N ARG A 30 1.91 3.48 0.09
CA ARG A 30 2.17 4.93 0.11
C ARG A 30 1.34 5.72 -0.89
N HIS A 31 1.07 5.15 -2.06
CA HIS A 31 0.51 5.85 -3.21
C HIS A 31 -0.72 5.16 -3.82
N GLY A 32 -1.12 3.98 -3.34
CA GLY A 32 -2.20 3.16 -3.90
C GLY A 32 -3.61 3.59 -3.54
N ARG A 33 -3.79 4.73 -2.87
CA ARG A 33 -5.08 5.42 -2.92
C ARG A 33 -5.24 6.00 -4.32
N THR A 34 -6.10 5.38 -5.10
CA THR A 34 -6.51 5.89 -6.41
C THR A 34 -7.22 7.23 -6.26
N LYS A 35 -7.29 8.03 -7.33
CA LYS A 35 -8.01 9.32 -7.29
C LYS A 35 -9.46 9.17 -6.83
N ALA A 36 -10.12 8.06 -7.21
CA ALA A 36 -11.49 7.74 -6.80
C ALA A 36 -11.58 7.48 -5.29
N GLN A 37 -10.67 6.67 -4.72
CA GLN A 37 -10.64 6.39 -3.28
C GLN A 37 -10.35 7.63 -2.44
N LYS A 38 -9.47 8.52 -2.92
CA LYS A 38 -9.23 9.82 -2.27
C LYS A 38 -10.49 10.69 -2.28
N ALA A 39 -11.19 10.78 -3.41
CA ALA A 39 -12.42 11.56 -3.51
C ALA A 39 -13.55 11.02 -2.61
N GLU A 40 -13.66 9.70 -2.48
CA GLU A 40 -14.62 9.06 -1.56
C GLU A 40 -14.28 9.35 -0.10
N GLU A 41 -13.01 9.27 0.30
CA GLU A 41 -12.54 9.65 1.64
C GLU A 41 -12.79 11.14 1.93
N ASP A 42 -12.45 12.03 1.00
CA ASP A 42 -12.66 13.47 1.17
C ASP A 42 -14.16 13.81 1.29
N ALA A 43 -15.01 13.17 0.49
CA ALA A 43 -16.46 13.33 0.59
C ALA A 43 -16.99 12.80 1.93
N ALA A 44 -16.49 11.66 2.41
CA ALA A 44 -16.85 11.12 3.71
C ALA A 44 -16.40 12.04 4.86
N ALA A 45 -15.18 12.57 4.79
CA ALA A 45 -14.64 13.52 5.77
C ALA A 45 -15.43 14.83 5.77
N HIS A 46 -15.82 15.36 4.61
CA HIS A 46 -16.65 16.56 4.53
C HIS A 46 -18.04 16.33 5.12
N ARG A 47 -18.69 15.18 4.84
CA ARG A 47 -19.97 14.83 5.49
C ARG A 47 -19.82 14.75 7.00
N ALA A 48 -18.78 14.09 7.50
CA ALA A 48 -18.52 13.99 8.94
C ALA A 48 -18.34 15.37 9.59
N ARG A 49 -17.57 16.28 8.98
CA ARG A 49 -17.41 17.66 9.46
C ARG A 49 -18.75 18.41 9.49
N ARG A 50 -19.54 18.33 8.40
CA ARG A 50 -20.87 18.96 8.34
C ARG A 50 -21.81 18.47 9.42
N HIS A 51 -21.77 17.18 9.74
CA HIS A 51 -22.56 16.64 10.85
C HIS A 51 -22.12 17.24 12.19
N LEU A 52 -20.81 17.29 12.47
CA LEU A 52 -20.28 17.88 13.70
C LEU A 52 -20.58 19.39 13.80
N ASP A 53 -20.34 20.16 12.74
CA ASP A 53 -20.64 21.60 12.69
C ASP A 53 -22.14 21.88 12.89
N GLY A 54 -23.00 20.97 12.44
CA GLY A 54 -24.45 21.03 12.66
C GLY A 54 -24.85 20.77 14.12
N HIS A 55 -24.02 20.05 14.88
CA HIS A 55 -24.21 19.81 16.31
C HIS A 55 -23.57 20.88 17.21
N GLU A 56 -22.61 21.67 16.72
CA GLU A 56 -21.96 22.77 17.46
C GLU A 56 -22.76 24.08 17.45
N ARG A 57 -23.92 24.11 16.79
CA ARG A 57 -24.84 25.27 16.78
C ARG A 57 -26.02 25.04 17.71
N GLU A 58 -25.76 24.92 19.00
CA GLU A 58 -26.71 25.24 20.10
C GLU A 58 -25.97 26.01 21.21
#